data_AF-A0A8J8KNN2-F1
#
_entry.id   AF-A0A8J8KNN2-F1
#
_cell.length_a   1.000
_cell.length_b   1.000
_cell.length_c   1.000
_cell.angle_alpha   90.00
_cell.angle_beta   90.00
_cell.angle_gamma   90.00
#
_symmetry.space_group_name_H-M   'P 1'
#
loop_
_entity.id
_entity.type
_entity.pdbx_description
1 polymer ?
#
loop_
_entity_poly.entity_id
_entity_poly.type
_entity_poly.pdbx_seq_one_letter_code
_entity_poly.pdbx_strand_id
1 'polypeptide(L)'
;MSAAAAMLGVQPAFLRGLGDNGLLDPARSDGGHRRYSRADLQIAARAREVVDAGMNLAAACRIVELEAELARTRAELAEARRTLRRLRGKTDG
;
A
#
# COMPACT_ATOMS: atom_id res chain seq x y z
N MET A 1 -0.66 -18.38 15.91
CA MET A 1 -1.04 -17.78 14.62
C MET A 1 -1.29 -16.30 14.86
N SER A 2 -0.75 -15.37 14.05
CA SER A 2 -1.01 -13.93 14.25
C SER A 2 -2.44 -13.60 13.82
N ALA A 3 -3.18 -12.80 14.61
CA ALA A 3 -4.56 -12.39 14.30
C ALA A 3 -4.65 -11.72 12.91
N ALA A 4 -3.67 -10.87 12.57
CA ALA A 4 -3.56 -10.23 11.26
C ALA A 4 -3.44 -11.24 10.11
N ALA A 5 -2.66 -12.31 10.31
CA ALA A 5 -2.44 -13.33 9.30
C ALA A 5 -3.73 -14.15 9.07
N ALA A 6 -4.44 -14.48 10.16
CA ALA A 6 -5.73 -15.17 10.09
C ALA A 6 -6.80 -14.32 9.38
N MET A 7 -6.88 -13.01 9.67
CA MET A 7 -7.82 -12.10 9.01
C MET A 7 -7.65 -12.03 7.50
N LEU A 8 -6.41 -12.16 7.00
CA LEU A 8 -6.09 -12.13 5.58
C LEU A 8 -6.04 -13.51 4.93
N GLY A 9 -6.23 -14.59 5.70
CA GLY A 9 -6.07 -15.96 5.19
C GLY A 9 -4.65 -16.28 4.73
N VAL A 10 -3.64 -15.62 5.30
CA VAL A 10 -2.23 -15.78 4.91
C VAL A 10 -1.39 -16.39 6.04
N GLN A 11 -0.21 -16.89 5.70
CA GLN A 11 0.76 -17.35 6.69
C GLN A 11 1.45 -16.16 7.38
N PRO A 12 1.80 -16.23 8.68
CA PRO A 12 2.58 -15.18 9.34
C PRO A 12 3.93 -14.88 8.66
N ALA A 13 4.52 -15.87 7.96
CA ALA A 13 5.74 -15.69 7.19
C ALA A 13 5.55 -14.73 6.00
N PHE A 14 4.37 -14.71 5.39
CA PHE A 14 4.04 -13.78 4.31
C PHE A 14 4.12 -12.33 4.80
N LEU A 15 3.46 -12.02 5.91
CA LEU A 15 3.49 -10.67 6.50
C LEU A 15 4.88 -10.23 6.97
N ARG A 16 5.75 -11.17 7.36
CA ARG A 16 7.16 -10.88 7.64
C ARG A 16 7.90 -10.57 6.34
N GLY A 17 7.75 -11.41 5.32
CA GLY A 17 8.39 -11.23 4.03
C GLY A 17 8.02 -9.90 3.36
N LEU A 18 6.76 -9.44 3.49
CA LEU A 18 6.37 -8.10 3.03
C LEU A 18 7.17 -7.00 3.74
N GLY A 19 7.35 -7.10 5.06
CA GLY A 19 8.16 -6.15 5.82
C GLY A 19 9.65 -6.25 5.53
N ASP A 20 10.17 -7.46 5.31
CA ASP A 20 11.59 -7.67 4.95
C ASP A 20 11.90 -7.14 3.54
N ASN A 21 10.89 -7.04 2.67
CA ASN A 21 10.96 -6.37 1.36
C ASN A 21 10.63 -4.87 1.43
N GLY A 22 10.45 -4.29 2.62
CA GLY A 22 10.20 -2.85 2.81
C GLY A 22 8.79 -2.37 2.48
N LEU A 23 7.87 -3.25 2.04
CA LEU A 23 6.51 -2.87 1.72
C LEU A 23 5.70 -2.47 2.97
N LEU A 24 6.02 -3.08 4.11
CA LEU A 24 5.36 -2.81 5.39
C LEU A 24 6.40 -2.40 6.45
N ASP A 25 6.06 -1.39 7.24
CA ASP A 25 6.84 -1.00 8.43
C ASP A 25 5.95 -1.02 9.69
N PRO A 26 5.55 -2.23 10.15
CA PRO A 26 4.65 -2.34 11.30
C PRO A 26 5.37 -1.95 12.59
N ALA A 27 4.71 -1.13 13.41
CA ALA A 27 5.17 -0.81 14.75
C ALA A 27 5.40 -2.08 15.59
N ARG A 28 6.27 -2.00 16.59
CA ARG A 28 6.52 -3.10 17.52
C ARG A 28 5.88 -2.80 18.86
N SER A 29 5.27 -3.82 19.47
CA SER A 29 4.88 -3.76 20.89
C SER A 29 6.12 -3.78 21.79
N ASP A 30 5.96 -3.44 23.06
CA ASP A 30 7.02 -3.55 24.08
C ASP A 30 7.60 -4.98 24.18
N GLY A 31 6.78 -6.01 23.93
CA GLY A 31 7.21 -7.41 23.83
C GLY A 31 7.84 -7.83 22.49
N GLY A 32 8.15 -6.88 21.59
CA GLY A 32 8.84 -7.13 20.32
C GLY A 32 7.97 -7.64 19.15
N HIS A 33 6.68 -7.91 19.38
CA HIS A 33 5.76 -8.38 18.34
C HIS A 33 5.35 -7.27 17.36
N ARG A 34 5.27 -7.61 16.06
CA ARG A 34 4.80 -6.71 15.00
C ARG A 34 3.31 -6.41 15.17
N ARG A 35 2.95 -5.13 15.14
CA ARG A 35 1.58 -4.61 15.19
C ARG A 35 1.25 -3.99 13.84
N TYR A 36 0.37 -4.67 13.12
CA TYR A 36 -0.11 -4.21 11.83
C TYR A 36 -1.31 -3.28 12.02
N SER A 37 -1.22 -2.09 11.43
CA SER A 37 -2.33 -1.15 11.32
C SER A 37 -3.35 -1.63 10.28
N ARG A 38 -4.52 -0.98 10.23
CA ARG A 38 -5.51 -1.25 9.17
C ARG A 38 -4.95 -0.97 7.77
N ALA A 39 -4.12 0.05 7.62
CA ALA A 39 -3.47 0.39 6.35
C ALA A 39 -2.49 -0.71 5.93
N ASP A 40 -1.70 -1.25 6.86
CA ASP A 40 -0.80 -2.37 6.58
C ASP A 40 -1.57 -3.60 6.10
N LEU A 41 -2.74 -3.88 6.69
CA LEU A 41 -3.57 -5.02 6.27
C LEU A 41 -4.14 -4.83 4.86
N GLN A 42 -4.49 -3.60 4.47
CA GLN A 42 -4.94 -3.30 3.10
C GLN A 42 -3.82 -3.49 2.08
N ILE A 43 -2.62 -3.01 2.40
CA ILE A 43 -1.42 -3.20 1.57
C ILE A 43 -1.09 -4.69 1.45
N ALA A 44 -1.14 -5.44 2.56
CA ALA A 44 -0.89 -6.87 2.56
C ALA A 44 -1.94 -7.67 1.77
N ALA A 45 -3.21 -7.27 1.82
CA ALA A 45 -4.27 -7.88 1.01
C ALA A 45 -3.99 -7.67 -0.48
N ARG A 46 -3.60 -6.46 -0.89
CA ARG A 46 -3.26 -6.19 -2.30
C ARG A 46 -2.05 -6.99 -2.75
N ALA A 47 -0.99 -7.05 -1.94
CA ALA A 47 0.18 -7.87 -2.24
C ALA A 47 -0.19 -9.36 -2.35
N ARG A 48 -1.13 -9.84 -1.53
CA ARG A 48 -1.63 -11.21 -1.58
C ARG A 48 -2.33 -11.51 -2.91
N GLU A 49 -3.19 -10.61 -3.39
CA GLU A 49 -3.84 -10.75 -4.70
C GLU A 49 -2.82 -10.87 -5.84
N VAL A 50 -1.75 -10.07 -5.80
CA VAL A 50 -0.70 -10.10 -6.84
C VAL A 50 0.09 -11.41 -6.79
N VAL A 51 0.37 -11.94 -5.59
CA VAL A 51 0.99 -13.26 -5.43
C VAL A 51 0.06 -14.39 -5.90
N ASP A 52 -1.23 -14.32 -5.58
CA ASP A 52 -2.23 -15.30 -6.02
C ASP A 52 -2.41 -15.28 -7.55
N ALA A 53 -2.09 -14.16 -8.21
CA ALA A 53 -2.00 -14.05 -9.66
C ALA A 53 -0.71 -14.67 -10.27
N GLY A 54 0.15 -15.28 -9.46
CA GLY A 54 1.34 -16.01 -9.89
C GLY A 54 2.66 -15.23 -9.82
N MET A 55 2.63 -14.00 -9.31
CA MET A 55 3.86 -13.23 -9.11
C MET A 55 4.60 -13.68 -7.85
N ASN A 56 5.93 -13.59 -7.86
CA ASN A 56 6.71 -13.80 -6.64
C ASN A 56 6.55 -12.62 -5.66
N LEU A 57 6.97 -12.83 -4.41
CA LEU A 57 6.78 -11.85 -3.33
C LEU A 57 7.45 -10.50 -3.62
N ALA A 58 8.68 -10.51 -4.15
CA ALA A 58 9.42 -9.28 -4.45
C ALA A 58 8.73 -8.47 -5.57
N ALA A 59 8.25 -9.15 -6.61
CA ALA A 59 7.47 -8.53 -7.68
C ALA A 59 6.14 -7.97 -7.14
N ALA A 60 5.45 -8.71 -6.26
CA ALA A 60 4.24 -8.24 -5.62
C ALA A 60 4.48 -6.96 -4.80
N CYS A 61 5.53 -6.92 -3.96
CA CYS A 61 5.89 -5.71 -3.24
C CYS A 61 6.12 -4.53 -4.17
N ARG A 62 6.92 -4.72 -5.23
CA ARG A 62 7.22 -3.65 -6.18
C ARG A 62 5.98 -3.14 -6.91
N ILE A 63 5.06 -4.03 -7.28
CA ILE A 63 3.80 -3.67 -7.93
C ILE A 63 2.94 -2.80 -7.00
N VAL A 64 2.77 -3.21 -5.74
CA VAL A 64 1.95 -2.44 -4.78
C VAL A 64 2.53 -1.06 -4.49
N GLU A 65 3.86 -0.94 -4.38
CA GLU A 65 4.52 0.36 -4.26
C GLU A 65 4.24 1.26 -5.45
N LEU A 66 4.37 0.73 -6.67
CA LEU A 66 4.13 1.46 -7.91
C LEU A 66 2.66 1.86 -8.07
N GLU A 67 1.71 1.01 -7.65
CA GLU A 67 0.30 1.34 -7.61
C GLU A 67 0.02 2.52 -6.67
N ALA A 68 0.65 2.52 -5.49
CA ALA A 68 0.53 3.62 -4.53
C ALA A 68 1.15 4.93 -5.07
N GLU A 69 2.32 4.86 -5.71
CA GLU A 69 2.95 6.01 -6.38
C GLU A 69 2.06 6.56 -7.50
N LEU A 70 1.56 5.69 -8.36
CA LEU A 70 0.67 6.06 -9.46
C LEU A 70 -0.61 6.73 -8.95
N ALA A 71 -1.20 6.22 -7.86
CA ALA A 71 -2.36 6.83 -7.24
C ALA A 71 -2.06 8.26 -6.72
N ARG A 72 -0.92 8.45 -6.05
CA ARG A 72 -0.48 9.78 -5.57
C ARG A 72 -0.27 10.75 -6.73
N THR A 73 0.49 10.37 -7.75
CA THR A 73 0.77 11.23 -8.90
C THR A 73 -0.51 11.60 -9.66
N ARG A 74 -1.46 10.66 -9.79
CA ARG A 74 -2.77 10.95 -10.41
C ARG A 74 -3.59 11.94 -9.59
N ALA A 75 -3.55 11.84 -8.26
CA ALA A 75 -4.23 12.79 -7.38
C ALA A 75 -3.64 14.20 -7.48
N GLU A 76 -2.31 14.31 -7.46
CA GLU A 76 -1.59 15.58 -7.64
C GLU A 76 -1.88 16.21 -9.01
N LEU A 77 -1.88 15.42 -10.08
CA LEU A 77 -2.23 15.90 -11.41
C LEU A 77 -3.68 16.39 -11.48
N ALA A 78 -4.61 15.71 -10.82
CA ALA A 78 -6.00 16.15 -10.73
C ALA A 78 -6.14 17.47 -9.97
N GLU A 79 -5.41 17.63 -8.87
CA GLU A 79 -5.30 18.86 -8.08
C GLU A 79 -4.80 20.02 -8.95
N ALA A 80 -3.66 19.83 -9.63
CA ALA A 80 -3.06 20.83 -10.50
C ALA A 80 -4.02 21.25 -11.64
N ARG A 81 -4.69 20.28 -12.27
CA ARG A 81 -5.71 20.53 -13.30
C ARG A 81 -6.94 21.29 -12.76
N ARG A 82 -7.34 21.07 -11.50
CA ARG A 82 -8.40 21.85 -10.85
C ARG A 82 -7.95 23.29 -10.63
N THR A 83 -6.73 23.50 -10.14
CA THR A 83 -6.16 24.84 -9.93
C THR A 83 -6.03 25.62 -11.23
N LEU A 84 -5.50 25.02 -12.30
CA LEU A 84 -5.40 25.65 -13.61
C LEU A 84 -6.77 26.07 -14.17
N ARG A 85 -7.79 25.22 -14.05
CA ARG A 85 -9.17 25.57 -14.46
C ARG A 85 -9.71 26.77 -13.68
N ARG A 86 -9.47 26.82 -12.37
CA ARG A 86 -9.91 27.93 -11.52
C ARG A 86 -9.23 29.25 -11.88
N LEU A 87 -7.94 29.22 -12.22
CA LEU A 87 -7.20 30.43 -12.61
C LEU A 87 -7.64 30.95 -13.97
N ARG A 88 -7.82 30.06 -14.97
CA ARG A 88 -8.30 30.43 -16.31
C ARG A 88 -9.70 31.05 -16.27
N GLY A 89 -10.62 30.49 -15.48
CA GLY A 89 -11.97 31.04 -15.33
C GLY A 89 -12.04 32.40 -14.62
N LYS A 90 -10.95 32.87 -13.99
CA LYS A 90 -10.87 34.21 -13.38
C LYS A 90 -10.30 35.27 -14.33
N THR A 91 -9.61 34.87 -15.40
CA THR A 91 -9.04 35.80 -16.39
C THR A 91 -10.03 36.15 -17.50
N ASP A 92 -11.09 35.36 -17.67
CA ASP A 92 -12.07 35.51 -18.76
C ASP A 92 -13.35 36.27 -18.35
N GLY A 93 -13.40 36.84 -17.15
CA GLY A 93 -14.54 37.62 -16.62
C GLY A 93 -14.08 38.82 -15.81
#